data_AF-Q9FV76-F1
#
_entry.id   AF-Q9FV76-F1
#
_cell.length_a   1.000
_cell.length_b   1.000
_cell.length_c   1.000
_cell.angle_alpha   90.00
_cell.angle_beta   90.00
_cell.angle_gamma   90.00
#
_symmetry.space_group_name_H-M   'P 1'
#
loop_
_entity.id
_entity.type
_entity.pdbx_description
1 polymer ?
#
loop_
_entity_poly.entity_id
_entity_poly.type
_entity_poly.pdbx_seq_one_letter_code
_entity_poly.pdbx_strand_id
1 'polypeptide(L)'
;AQTNWSMEYSRLKAKIELLERNQRHYLGEDLESISIKELQNLEQQLDTSLKHIRSRKNQLMHESLNHLQRKEKEILEENSMLAKQIKERESILRTHQNQSEQQNRSHHVAPQPQPQLNPYMASSPFLNMG
;
A
#
# COMPACT_ATOMS: atom_id res chain seq x y z
N ALA A 1 -30.70 19.12 54.72
CA ALA A 1 -29.61 18.99 53.73
C ALA A 1 -28.66 17.81 54.04
N GLN A 2 -28.20 17.65 55.28
CA GLN A 2 -27.24 16.58 55.67
C GLN A 2 -27.79 15.14 55.52
N THR A 3 -29.07 14.92 55.79
CA THR A 3 -29.77 13.63 55.59
C THR A 3 -29.79 13.18 54.13
N ASN A 4 -29.77 14.11 53.17
CA ASN A 4 -29.77 13.80 51.75
C ASN A 4 -28.40 13.24 51.31
N TRP A 5 -27.31 13.86 51.75
CA TRP A 5 -25.95 13.39 51.43
C TRP A 5 -25.63 12.03 52.03
N SER A 6 -26.07 11.77 53.27
CA SER A 6 -25.89 10.46 53.89
C SER A 6 -26.65 9.36 53.15
N MET A 7 -27.88 9.64 52.70
CA MET A 7 -28.68 8.68 51.94
C MET A 7 -28.09 8.41 50.55
N GLU A 8 -27.68 9.47 49.84
CA GLU A 8 -27.02 9.35 48.54
C GLU A 8 -25.70 8.59 48.62
N TYR A 9 -24.90 8.84 49.67
CA TYR A 9 -23.68 8.09 49.92
C TYR A 9 -23.97 6.59 50.12
N SER A 10 -24.92 6.24 50.99
CA SER A 10 -25.30 4.84 51.23
C SER A 10 -25.81 4.15 49.96
N ARG A 11 -26.61 4.86 49.16
CA ARG A 11 -27.11 4.37 47.87
C ARG A 11 -25.98 4.10 46.89
N LEU A 12 -25.01 5.01 46.78
CA LEU A 12 -23.86 4.86 45.89
C LEU A 12 -22.94 3.73 46.37
N LYS A 13 -22.69 3.63 47.68
CA LYS A 13 -21.88 2.56 48.28
C LYS A 13 -22.47 1.19 48.00
N ALA A 14 -23.78 1.01 48.22
CA ALA A 14 -24.46 -0.24 47.91
C ALA A 14 -24.38 -0.61 46.41
N LYS A 15 -24.43 0.39 45.53
CA LYS A 15 -24.26 0.17 44.08
C LYS A 15 -22.84 -0.29 43.74
N ILE A 16 -21.81 0.29 44.35
CA ILE A 16 -20.42 -0.13 44.15
C ILE A 16 -20.24 -1.57 44.61
N GLU A 17 -20.65 -1.90 45.84
CA GLU A 17 -20.54 -3.25 46.40
C GLU A 17 -21.27 -4.30 45.54
N LEU A 18 -22.42 -3.93 44.96
CA LEU A 18 -23.14 -4.78 44.03
C LEU A 18 -22.36 -5.00 42.73
N LEU A 19 -21.79 -3.95 42.15
CA LEU A 19 -21.01 -4.04 40.92
C LEU A 19 -19.73 -4.86 41.10
N GLU A 20 -19.01 -4.67 42.21
CA GLU A 20 -17.82 -5.44 42.56
C GLU A 20 -18.14 -6.92 42.78
N ARG A 21 -19.26 -7.22 43.46
CA ARG A 21 -19.74 -8.61 43.60
C ARG A 21 -20.07 -9.24 42.26
N ASN A 22 -20.80 -8.52 41.40
CA ASN A 22 -21.13 -9.01 40.07
C ASN A 22 -19.86 -9.24 39.23
N GLN A 23 -18.87 -8.36 39.33
CA GLN A 23 -17.59 -8.53 38.64
C GLN A 23 -16.89 -9.82 39.05
N ARG A 24 -16.81 -10.10 40.37
CA ARG A 24 -16.25 -11.35 40.88
C ARG A 24 -17.01 -12.57 40.35
N HIS A 25 -18.34 -12.55 40.36
CA HIS A 25 -19.14 -13.62 39.76
C HIS A 25 -18.84 -13.81 38.27
N TYR A 26 -18.75 -12.74 37.48
CA TYR A 26 -18.39 -12.83 36.06
C TYR A 26 -16.98 -13.39 35.82
N LEU A 27 -16.07 -13.23 36.79
CA LEU A 27 -14.73 -13.82 36.78
C LEU A 27 -14.70 -15.26 37.32
N GLY A 28 -15.83 -15.80 37.79
CA GLY A 28 -15.94 -17.14 38.33
C GLY A 28 -15.56 -17.25 39.82
N GLU A 29 -15.54 -16.13 40.54
CA GLU A 29 -15.20 -16.04 41.96
C GLU A 29 -16.47 -15.93 42.84
N ASP A 30 -16.36 -16.29 44.13
CA ASP A 30 -17.42 -16.22 45.16
C ASP A 30 -18.74 -16.92 44.79
N LEU A 31 -18.65 -17.99 44.01
CA LEU A 31 -19.83 -18.72 43.50
C LEU A 31 -20.45 -19.69 44.52
N GLU A 32 -19.85 -19.93 45.69
CA GLU A 32 -20.40 -20.90 46.65
C GLU A 32 -21.76 -20.48 47.22
N SER A 33 -22.04 -19.17 47.23
CA SER A 33 -23.26 -18.59 47.82
C SER A 33 -24.38 -18.33 46.80
N ILE A 34 -24.11 -18.50 45.50
CA ILE A 34 -25.07 -18.22 44.43
C ILE A 34 -26.05 -19.38 44.25
N SER A 35 -27.32 -19.08 44.00
CA SER A 35 -28.28 -20.15 43.72
C SER A 35 -28.05 -20.75 42.33
N ILE A 36 -28.47 -22.01 42.12
CA ILE A 36 -28.36 -22.70 40.82
C ILE A 36 -29.05 -21.87 39.70
N LYS A 37 -30.21 -21.28 40.00
CA LYS A 37 -30.94 -20.45 39.03
C LYS A 37 -30.17 -19.20 38.63
N GLU A 38 -29.54 -18.53 39.60
CA GLU A 38 -28.70 -17.35 39.34
C GLU A 38 -27.43 -17.74 38.59
N LEU A 39 -26.83 -18.89 38.90
CA LEU A 39 -25.67 -19.42 38.17
C LEU A 39 -26.00 -19.71 36.70
N GLN A 40 -27.14 -20.33 36.43
CA GLN A 40 -27.62 -20.56 35.05
C GLN A 40 -27.84 -19.24 34.30
N ASN A 41 -28.39 -18.23 34.97
CA ASN A 41 -28.57 -16.90 34.39
C ASN A 41 -27.23 -16.20 34.12
N LEU A 42 -26.25 -16.36 35.01
CA LEU A 42 -24.88 -15.86 34.86
C LEU A 42 -24.20 -16.50 33.63
N GLU A 43 -24.30 -17.82 33.51
CA GLU A 43 -23.76 -18.58 32.37
C GLU A 43 -24.39 -18.10 31.04
N GLN A 44 -25.72 -17.96 30.99
CA GLN A 44 -26.42 -17.47 29.81
C GLN A 44 -25.99 -16.05 29.43
N GLN A 45 -25.80 -15.16 30.40
CA GLN A 45 -25.32 -13.79 30.16
C GLN A 45 -23.90 -13.79 29.58
N LEU A 46 -23.00 -14.62 30.13
CA LEU A 46 -21.63 -14.73 29.66
C LEU A 46 -21.57 -15.30 28.23
N ASP A 47 -22.30 -16.38 27.94
CA ASP A 47 -22.35 -16.99 26.61
C ASP A 47 -22.89 -15.99 25.56
N THR A 48 -23.98 -15.30 25.88
CA THR A 48 -24.58 -14.30 24.99
C THR A 48 -23.62 -13.14 24.72
N SER A 49 -23.03 -12.58 25.77
CA SER A 49 -22.09 -11.46 25.66
C SER A 49 -20.84 -11.86 24.86
N LEU A 50 -20.33 -13.07 25.08
CA LEU A 50 -19.18 -13.60 24.37
C LEU A 50 -19.47 -13.82 22.88
N LYS A 51 -20.68 -14.32 22.54
CA LYS A 51 -21.15 -14.40 21.15
C LYS A 51 -21.18 -13.03 20.48
N HIS A 52 -21.70 -12.00 21.16
CA HIS A 52 -21.70 -10.63 20.64
C HIS A 52 -20.28 -10.07 20.43
N ILE A 53 -19.38 -10.25 21.41
CA ILE A 53 -17.98 -9.80 21.31
C ILE A 53 -17.29 -10.46 20.12
N ARG A 54 -17.41 -11.79 19.97
CA ARG A 54 -16.83 -12.54 18.84
C ARG A 54 -17.40 -12.08 17.51
N SER A 55 -18.73 -11.93 17.42
CA SER A 55 -19.40 -11.44 16.21
C SER A 55 -18.88 -10.05 15.81
N ARG A 56 -18.80 -9.11 16.76
CA ARG A 56 -18.30 -7.76 16.50
C ARG A 56 -16.82 -7.76 16.09
N LYS A 57 -15.98 -8.55 16.76
CA LYS A 57 -14.56 -8.71 16.40
C LYS A 57 -14.41 -9.24 14.98
N ASN A 58 -15.18 -10.26 14.62
CA ASN A 58 -15.16 -10.82 13.26
C ASN A 58 -15.62 -9.80 12.24
N GLN A 59 -16.69 -9.05 12.51
CA GLN A 59 -17.16 -7.99 11.61
C GLN A 59 -16.08 -6.94 11.36
N LEU A 60 -15.43 -6.43 12.42
CA LEU A 60 -14.33 -5.47 12.31
C LEU A 60 -13.15 -6.01 11.49
N MET A 61 -12.84 -7.30 11.67
CA MET A 61 -11.76 -7.95 10.93
C MET A 61 -12.07 -8.04 9.43
N HIS A 62 -13.32 -8.38 9.07
CA HIS A 62 -13.76 -8.39 7.67
C HIS A 62 -13.78 -6.99 7.06
N GLU A 63 -14.25 -5.98 7.81
CA GLU A 63 -14.19 -4.58 7.39
C GLU A 63 -12.75 -4.14 7.08
N SER A 64 -11.80 -4.49 7.97
CA SER A 64 -10.38 -4.21 7.77
C SER A 64 -9.79 -4.94 6.56
N LEU A 65 -10.13 -6.23 6.38
CA LEU A 65 -9.67 -7.02 5.24
C LEU A 65 -10.16 -6.41 3.92
N ASN A 66 -11.45 -6.10 3.83
CA ASN A 66 -12.06 -5.49 2.65
C ASN A 66 -11.47 -4.10 2.34
N HIS A 67 -11.11 -3.33 3.37
CA HIS A 67 -10.44 -2.06 3.20
C HIS A 67 -9.04 -2.22 2.60
N LEU A 68 -8.25 -3.16 3.14
CA LEU A 68 -6.90 -3.44 2.64
C LEU A 68 -6.92 -4.00 1.22
N GLN A 69 -7.84 -4.91 0.90
CA GLN A 69 -7.98 -5.46 -0.45
C GLN A 69 -8.35 -4.40 -1.49
N ARG A 70 -9.18 -3.41 -1.13
CA ARG A 70 -9.49 -2.28 -2.02
C ARG A 70 -8.25 -1.43 -2.29
N LYS A 71 -7.50 -1.10 -1.23
CA LYS A 71 -6.23 -0.37 -1.37
C LYS A 71 -5.20 -1.12 -2.22
N GLU A 72 -5.07 -2.43 -2.01
CA GLU A 72 -4.18 -3.28 -2.82
C GLU A 72 -4.57 -3.18 -4.30
N LYS A 73 -5.86 -3.31 -4.62
CA LYS A 73 -6.35 -3.19 -5.99
C LYS A 73 -6.06 -1.82 -6.61
N GLU A 74 -6.35 -0.73 -5.89
CA GLU A 74 -6.08 0.64 -6.34
C GLU A 74 -4.58 0.83 -6.65
N ILE A 75 -3.70 0.39 -5.76
CA ILE A 75 -2.24 0.48 -5.96
C ILE A 75 -1.78 -0.36 -7.16
N LEU A 76 -2.33 -1.56 -7.34
CA LEU A 76 -2.00 -2.41 -8.50
C LEU A 76 -2.44 -1.78 -9.82
N GLU A 77 -3.61 -1.15 -9.85
CA GLU A 77 -4.12 -0.42 -11.01
C GLU A 77 -3.24 0.78 -11.34
N GLU A 78 -2.88 1.60 -10.34
CA GLU A 78 -1.96 2.73 -10.50
C GLU A 78 -0.59 2.30 -11.01
N ASN A 79 0.01 1.26 -10.41
CA ASN A 79 1.30 0.73 -10.85
C ASN A 79 1.24 0.19 -12.28
N SER A 80 0.16 -0.47 -12.67
CA SER A 80 -0.05 -0.95 -14.04
C SER A 80 -0.13 0.20 -15.04
N MET A 81 -0.84 1.28 -14.69
CA MET A 81 -0.90 2.48 -15.53
C MET A 81 0.47 3.15 -15.68
N LEU A 82 1.21 3.32 -14.58
CA LEU A 82 2.54 3.91 -14.58
C LEU A 82 3.53 3.07 -15.41
N ALA A 83 3.51 1.74 -15.25
CA ALA A 83 4.35 0.83 -16.03
C ALA A 83 4.08 0.94 -17.54
N LYS A 84 2.81 1.08 -17.95
CA LYS A 84 2.45 1.32 -19.36
C LYS A 84 2.99 2.66 -19.87
N GLN A 85 2.84 3.74 -19.09
CA GLN A 85 3.35 5.06 -19.47
C GLN A 85 4.88 5.08 -19.60
N ILE A 86 5.60 4.38 -18.72
CA ILE A 86 7.06 4.26 -18.82
C ILE A 86 7.43 3.55 -20.12
N LYS A 87 6.81 2.40 -20.41
CA LYS A 87 7.07 1.64 -21.63
C LYS A 87 6.78 2.44 -22.91
N GLU A 88 5.70 3.23 -22.91
CA GLU A 88 5.36 4.12 -24.01
C GLU A 88 6.42 5.21 -24.21
N ARG A 89 6.83 5.90 -23.14
CA ARG A 89 7.89 6.92 -23.19
C ARG A 89 9.21 6.35 -23.67
N GLU A 90 9.61 5.18 -23.19
CA GLU A 90 10.81 4.48 -23.67
C GLU A 90 10.73 4.15 -25.17
N SER A 91 9.56 3.73 -25.66
CA SER A 91 9.36 3.47 -27.09
C SER A 91 9.44 4.75 -27.93
N ILE A 92 8.89 5.86 -27.45
CA ILE A 92 8.98 7.17 -28.13
C ILE A 92 10.44 7.62 -28.18
N LEU A 93 11.16 7.54 -27.06
CA LEU A 93 12.58 7.93 -26.98
C LEU A 93 13.44 7.10 -27.95
N ARG A 94 13.25 5.78 -28.00
CA ARG A 94 13.93 4.89 -28.96
C ARG A 94 13.62 5.28 -30.41
N THR A 95 12.37 5.60 -30.71
CA THR A 95 11.95 6.01 -32.06
C THR A 95 12.59 7.34 -32.47
N HIS A 96 12.61 8.32 -31.56
CA HIS A 96 13.25 9.61 -31.79
C HIS A 96 14.77 9.48 -31.99
N GLN A 97 15.44 8.63 -31.19
CA GLN A 97 16.86 8.35 -31.36
C GLN A 97 17.15 7.74 -32.74
N ASN A 98 16.40 6.71 -33.15
CA ASN A 98 16.55 6.08 -34.45
C ASN A 98 16.33 7.06 -35.63
N GLN A 99 15.37 7.98 -35.51
CA GLN A 99 15.13 9.02 -36.52
C GLN A 99 16.31 10.01 -36.61
N SER A 100 16.87 10.44 -35.47
CA SER A 100 18.03 11.34 -35.46
C SER A 100 19.29 10.71 -36.07
N GLU A 101 19.49 9.40 -35.86
CA GLU A 101 20.61 8.64 -36.45
C GLU A 101 20.46 8.48 -37.98
N GLN A 102 19.24 8.24 -38.47
CA GLN A 102 18.96 8.21 -39.91
C GLN A 102 19.18 9.57 -40.57
N GLN A 103 18.73 10.65 -39.93
CA GLN A 103 18.91 11.99 -40.45
C GLN A 103 20.40 12.37 -40.48
N ASN A 104 21.17 12.00 -39.47
CA ASN A 104 22.63 12.17 -39.49
C ASN A 104 23.26 11.41 -40.66
N ARG A 105 22.95 10.12 -40.89
CA ARG A 105 23.50 9.37 -42.04
C ARG A 105 23.21 10.02 -43.41
N SER A 106 22.06 10.67 -43.58
CA SER A 106 21.73 11.36 -44.84
C SER A 106 22.54 12.66 -45.07
N HIS A 107 23.16 13.24 -44.03
CA HIS A 107 24.01 14.44 -44.16
C HIS A 107 25.50 14.11 -44.36
N HIS A 108 25.88 12.84 -44.38
CA HIS A 108 27.27 12.42 -44.66
C HIS A 108 27.43 12.27 -46.16
N VAL A 109 27.82 13.37 -46.82
CA VAL A 109 28.20 13.41 -48.24
C VAL A 109 29.24 12.32 -48.51
N ALA A 110 28.98 11.47 -49.51
CA ALA A 110 29.91 10.46 -49.98
C ALA A 110 31.29 11.08 -50.28
N PRO A 111 32.42 10.38 -50.08
CA PRO A 111 33.72 10.89 -50.48
C PRO A 111 33.67 11.20 -51.98
N GLN A 112 33.90 12.47 -52.35
CA GLN A 112 34.00 12.84 -53.76
C GLN A 112 35.10 12.01 -54.43
N PRO A 113 34.87 11.43 -55.63
CA PRO A 113 35.93 10.77 -56.36
C PRO A 113 36.99 11.80 -56.74
N GLN A 114 38.23 11.57 -56.29
CA GLN A 114 39.40 12.36 -56.68
C GLN A 114 39.56 12.31 -58.20
N PRO A 115 39.86 13.43 -58.89
CA PRO A 115 40.11 13.41 -60.32
C PRO A 115 41.37 12.59 -60.61
N GLN A 116 41.22 11.52 -61.39
CA GLN A 116 42.33 10.72 -61.90
C GLN A 116 43.16 11.59 -62.86
N LEU A 117 44.42 11.86 -62.50
CA LEU A 117 45.38 12.54 -63.37
C LEU A 117 45.72 11.64 -64.56
N ASN A 118 45.33 12.08 -65.77
CA ASN A 118 45.70 11.43 -67.03
C ASN A 118 47.23 11.45 -67.24
N PRO A 119 47.88 10.31 -67.50
CA PRO A 119 49.33 10.23 -67.67
C PRO A 119 49.73 10.39 -69.14
N TYR A 120 49.48 11.54 -69.76
CA TYR A 120 50.05 11.87 -71.08
C TYR A 120 50.23 13.39 -71.24
N MET A 121 51.34 13.90 -70.74
CA MET A 121 52.09 14.99 -71.38
C MET A 121 53.57 14.70 -71.12
N ALA A 122 54.16 13.93 -72.02
CA ALA A 122 55.59 13.82 -72.14
C ALA A 122 56.18 15.18 -72.56
N SER A 123 57.43 15.38 -72.14
CA SER A 123 58.42 16.29 -72.74
C SER A 123 58.46 17.71 -72.18
N SER A 124 59.41 17.98 -71.28
CA SER A 124 60.57 18.80 -71.66
C SER A 124 61.70 18.74 -70.62
N PRO A 125 62.98 18.80 -71.04
CA PRO A 125 64.15 18.43 -70.23
C PRO A 125 64.98 19.65 -69.77
N PHE A 126 65.97 19.37 -68.90
CA PHE A 126 67.06 20.25 -68.40
C PHE A 126 66.69 21.16 -67.22
N LEU A 127 67.48 21.29 -66.13
CA LEU A 127 68.88 21.00 -65.86
C LEU A 127 69.07 20.48 -64.41
N ASN A 128 69.95 19.50 -64.24
CA ASN A 128 70.60 19.14 -62.98
C ASN A 128 71.89 19.99 -62.87
N MET A 129 72.00 20.82 -61.83
CA MET A 129 73.24 21.51 -61.47
C MET A 129 73.91 20.75 -60.32
N GLY A 130 75.23 20.57 -60.44
CA GLY A 130 76.06 19.87 -59.47
C GLY A 130 76.36 20.64 -58.19
#